data_AF-A0A536I1G3-F1
#
_entry.id   AF-A0A536I1G3-F1
#
_cell.length_a   1.000
_cell.length_b   1.000
_cell.length_c   1.000
_cell.angle_alpha   90.00
_cell.angle_beta   90.00
_cell.angle_gamma   90.00
#
_symmetry.space_group_name_H-M   'P 1'
#
loop_
_entity.id
_entity.type
_entity.pdbx_description
1 polymer ?
#
loop_
_entity_poly.entity_id
_entity_poly.type
_entity_poly.pdbx_seq_one_letter_code
_entity_poly.pdbx_strand_id
1 'polypeptide(L)'
;MAPGSRRAGRAGRLGGLLFAGIILAGCAQPRQQATSPKASTAAQPRCQPTPGHRGDSSPGMGPVAAGRVTLGPGLSLTPSPDLVASTRGEPLEITGVVYDRRCRPLAGSRIELWQANASGEYGPPQGSDELRCCYLQGAVETDA
;
A
#
# COMPACT_ATOMS: atom_id res chain seq x y z
N MET A 1 43.86 16.43 -8.14
CA MET A 1 43.35 17.77 -8.46
C MET A 1 41.98 17.93 -7.82
N ALA A 2 41.83 18.87 -6.89
CA ALA A 2 40.54 19.26 -6.31
C ALA A 2 39.66 19.97 -7.35
N PRO A 3 38.34 20.11 -7.13
CA PRO A 3 37.79 21.18 -6.26
C PRO A 3 36.68 20.64 -5.33
N GLY A 4 36.40 21.11 -4.12
CA GLY A 4 36.62 22.41 -3.50
C GLY A 4 35.39 23.29 -3.68
N SER A 5 34.49 23.38 -2.68
CA SER A 5 33.68 24.57 -2.31
C SER A 5 32.32 24.23 -1.67
N ARG A 6 31.75 24.92 -0.66
CA ARG A 6 32.13 25.96 0.32
C ARG A 6 30.98 25.98 1.33
N ARG A 7 31.27 25.93 2.64
CA ARG A 7 30.34 26.41 3.67
C ARG A 7 30.46 27.93 3.72
N ALA A 8 29.37 28.65 3.52
CA ALA A 8 29.32 30.09 3.70
C ALA A 8 28.55 30.40 4.99
N GLY A 9 29.29 30.77 6.04
CA GLY A 9 28.76 31.63 7.09
C GLY A 9 28.90 33.09 6.69
N ARG A 10 28.05 33.95 7.23
CA ARG A 10 28.41 35.36 7.44
C ARG A 10 27.60 35.95 8.58
N ALA A 11 28.33 36.27 9.65
CA ALA A 11 27.96 37.22 10.68
C ALA A 11 28.12 38.66 10.14
N GLY A 12 27.40 39.61 10.75
CA GLY A 12 28.01 40.91 11.03
C GLY A 12 27.15 42.16 10.79
N ARG A 13 26.86 42.80 11.93
CA ARG A 13 27.00 44.24 12.26
C ARG A 13 25.82 45.21 12.04
N LEU A 14 25.32 45.66 13.21
CA LEU A 14 25.28 47.04 13.73
C LEU A 14 25.04 48.21 12.76
N GLY A 15 24.01 48.99 13.06
CA GLY A 15 23.85 50.38 12.62
C GLY A 15 22.56 50.96 13.19
N GLY A 16 22.67 51.74 14.27
CA GLY A 16 21.53 52.44 14.86
C GLY A 16 21.13 53.68 14.06
N LEU A 17 19.92 54.17 14.31
CA LEU A 17 19.55 55.59 14.26
C LEU A 17 18.18 55.76 14.94
N LEU A 18 18.18 56.66 15.93
CA LEU A 18 16.99 57.28 16.52
C LEU A 18 16.10 57.88 15.42
N PHE A 19 14.78 57.83 15.57
CA PHE A 19 13.92 59.02 15.42
C PHE A 19 12.52 58.74 15.98
N ALA A 20 12.07 59.66 16.82
CA ALA A 20 10.74 59.76 17.37
C ALA A 20 9.70 60.11 16.29
N GLY A 21 8.44 59.75 16.51
CA GLY A 21 7.32 60.30 15.73
C GLY A 21 6.09 59.40 15.68
N ILE A 22 5.21 59.59 16.66
CA ILE A 22 3.82 59.09 16.67
C ILE A 22 3.05 59.74 15.50
N ILE A 23 2.49 58.94 14.59
CA ILE A 23 1.16 59.18 13.96
C ILE A 23 0.52 57.81 13.71
N LEU A 24 -0.38 57.39 14.61
CA LEU A 24 -1.31 56.28 14.38
C LEU A 24 -2.44 56.77 13.46
N ALA A 25 -2.15 56.92 12.16
CA ALA A 25 -3.17 57.02 11.13
C ALA A 25 -3.62 55.59 10.80
N GLY A 26 -4.74 55.17 11.38
CA GLY A 26 -5.36 53.88 11.09
C GLY A 26 -5.79 53.80 9.63
N CYS A 27 -4.94 53.23 8.77
CA CYS A 27 -5.34 52.80 7.44
C CYS A 27 -6.32 51.62 7.60
N ALA A 28 -7.62 51.93 7.54
CA ALA A 28 -8.64 50.92 7.34
C ALA A 28 -8.49 50.36 5.92
N GLN A 29 -7.69 49.31 5.76
CA GLN A 29 -7.60 48.59 4.49
C GLN A 29 -8.92 47.86 4.22
N PRO A 30 -9.52 48.04 3.02
CA PRO A 30 -10.64 47.22 2.62
C PRO A 30 -10.17 45.77 2.57
N ARG A 31 -10.79 44.92 3.39
CA ARG A 31 -10.61 43.46 3.35
C ARG A 31 -11.02 43.00 1.96
N GLN A 32 -10.04 42.77 1.10
CA GLN A 32 -10.28 41.98 -0.10
C GLN A 32 -10.60 40.56 0.36
N GLN A 33 -11.88 40.20 0.29
CA GLN A 33 -12.29 38.81 0.40
C GLN A 33 -11.59 38.06 -0.72
N ALA A 34 -10.58 37.27 -0.36
CA ALA A 34 -10.05 36.25 -1.25
C ALA A 34 -11.20 35.32 -1.59
N THR A 35 -11.76 35.47 -2.79
CA THR A 35 -12.60 34.44 -3.40
C THR A 35 -11.78 33.17 -3.41
N SER A 36 -12.10 32.27 -2.49
CA SER A 36 -11.52 30.94 -2.47
C SER A 36 -11.74 30.32 -3.85
N PRO A 37 -10.70 29.80 -4.52
CA PRO A 37 -10.90 29.11 -5.78
C PRO A 37 -11.93 28.01 -5.53
N LYS A 38 -13.03 28.01 -6.29
CA LYS A 38 -13.98 26.90 -6.31
C LYS A 38 -13.15 25.65 -6.53
N ALA A 39 -13.21 24.72 -5.58
CA ALA A 39 -12.53 23.44 -5.69
C ALA A 39 -12.90 22.85 -7.05
N SER A 40 -11.91 22.75 -7.95
CA SER A 40 -12.09 22.05 -9.20
C SER A 40 -12.46 20.64 -8.81
N THR A 41 -13.69 20.23 -9.13
CA THR A 41 -14.13 18.86 -8.87
C THR A 41 -13.27 17.99 -9.77
N ALA A 42 -12.19 17.44 -9.21
CA ALA A 42 -11.36 16.48 -9.92
C ALA A 42 -12.29 15.40 -10.47
N ALA A 43 -12.21 15.14 -11.77
CA ALA A 43 -12.94 14.06 -12.39
C ALA A 43 -12.65 12.79 -11.58
N GLN A 44 -13.67 12.26 -10.91
CA GLN A 44 -13.50 11.05 -10.13
C GLN A 44 -13.00 9.96 -11.07
N PRO A 45 -11.92 9.24 -10.71
CA PRO A 45 -11.49 8.10 -11.52
C PRO A 45 -12.71 7.22 -11.76
N ARG A 46 -12.93 6.83 -13.02
CA ARG A 46 -13.96 5.85 -13.36
C ARG A 46 -13.30 4.49 -13.36
N CYS A 47 -13.42 3.78 -12.24
CA CYS A 47 -13.00 2.39 -12.15
C CYS A 47 -14.10 1.55 -12.79
N GLN A 48 -13.73 0.74 -13.77
CA GLN A 48 -14.61 -0.30 -14.26
C GLN A 48 -14.69 -1.38 -13.17
N PRO A 49 -15.89 -1.74 -12.67
CA PRO A 49 -16.02 -2.84 -11.73
C PRO A 49 -15.46 -4.13 -12.35
N THR A 50 -14.59 -4.83 -11.64
CA THR A 50 -14.16 -6.17 -12.02
C THR A 50 -15.39 -7.09 -12.01
N PRO A 51 -15.72 -7.78 -13.12
CA PRO A 51 -16.83 -8.74 -13.12
C PRO A 51 -16.62 -9.80 -12.05
N GLY A 52 -17.61 -9.99 -11.18
CA GLY A 52 -17.58 -11.04 -10.17
C GLY A 52 -18.05 -12.38 -10.75
N HIS A 53 -17.47 -13.47 -10.27
CA HIS A 53 -18.01 -14.81 -10.43
C HIS A 53 -18.51 -15.29 -9.07
N ARG A 54 -19.75 -15.82 -9.01
CA ARG A 54 -20.17 -16.64 -7.86
C ARG A 54 -19.69 -18.05 -8.14
N GLY A 55 -18.48 -18.36 -7.70
CA GLY A 55 -17.96 -19.73 -7.66
C GLY A 55 -18.37 -20.44 -6.38
N ASP A 56 -18.01 -21.72 -6.30
CA ASP A 56 -18.06 -22.50 -5.07
C ASP A 56 -17.23 -21.81 -3.97
N SER A 57 -17.70 -21.92 -2.73
CA SER A 57 -17.02 -21.36 -1.56
C SER A 57 -15.56 -21.79 -1.54
N SER A 58 -14.65 -20.84 -1.27
CA SER A 58 -13.26 -21.17 -0.97
C SER A 58 -13.22 -22.29 0.09
N PRO A 59 -12.27 -23.24 0.01
CA PRO A 59 -12.11 -24.31 1.00
C PRO A 59 -11.79 -23.81 2.42
N GLY A 60 -11.73 -22.49 2.63
CA GLY A 60 -11.35 -21.87 3.89
C GLY A 60 -9.84 -21.77 3.94
N MET A 61 -9.30 -20.60 3.60
CA MET A 61 -7.89 -20.32 3.84
C MET A 61 -7.68 -19.99 5.32
N GLY A 62 -6.58 -20.50 5.88
CA GLY A 62 -6.21 -20.40 7.29
C GLY A 62 -6.04 -18.96 7.82
N PRO A 63 -4.99 -18.64 8.61
CA PRO A 63 -4.87 -17.31 9.20
C PRO A 63 -4.75 -16.22 8.13
N VAL A 64 -5.40 -15.08 8.38
CA VAL A 64 -5.36 -13.89 7.51
C VAL A 64 -4.22 -12.99 7.96
N ALA A 65 -3.32 -12.64 7.04
CA ALA A 65 -2.23 -11.70 7.29
C ALA A 65 -2.68 -10.24 7.03
N ALA A 66 -2.02 -9.27 7.66
CA ALA A 66 -2.28 -7.85 7.39
C ALA A 66 -1.37 -7.34 6.24
N GLY A 67 -1.96 -6.86 5.15
CA GLY A 67 -1.29 -6.18 4.03
C GLY A 67 -0.44 -7.05 3.09
N ARG A 68 0.32 -8.03 3.61
CA ARG A 68 1.17 -8.92 2.80
C ARG A 68 1.13 -10.37 3.30
N VAL A 69 1.12 -11.31 2.37
CA VAL A 69 1.25 -12.75 2.62
C VAL A 69 2.26 -13.38 1.66
N THR A 70 3.07 -14.32 2.15
CA THR A 70 4.00 -15.10 1.32
C THR A 70 3.41 -16.47 1.05
N LEU A 71 3.17 -16.80 -0.22
CA LEU A 71 2.68 -18.11 -0.67
C LEU A 71 3.84 -19.08 -0.90
N GLY A 72 4.69 -19.27 0.12
CA GLY A 72 5.75 -20.29 0.09
C GLY A 72 5.25 -21.60 0.69
N PRO A 73 6.00 -22.73 0.58
CA PRO A 73 5.69 -23.90 1.37
C PRO A 73 5.63 -23.48 2.83
N GLY A 74 4.43 -23.57 3.42
CA GLY A 74 4.16 -22.99 4.72
C GLY A 74 5.21 -23.43 5.71
N LEU A 75 5.83 -22.48 6.41
CA LEU A 75 6.79 -22.75 7.50
C LEU A 75 6.18 -23.60 8.63
N SER A 76 4.86 -23.83 8.59
CA SER A 76 4.08 -24.69 9.47
C SER A 76 3.85 -26.11 8.94
N LEU A 77 4.37 -26.47 7.76
CA LEU A 77 4.25 -27.81 7.18
C LEU A 77 5.49 -28.66 7.49
N THR A 78 5.27 -29.93 7.82
CA THR A 78 6.36 -30.90 8.06
C THR A 78 7.13 -31.12 6.76
N PRO A 79 8.48 -30.96 6.73
CA PRO A 79 9.28 -31.14 5.53
C PRO A 79 9.00 -32.46 4.81
N SER A 80 8.81 -32.40 3.49
CA SER A 80 8.60 -33.55 2.61
C SER A 80 9.21 -33.28 1.24
N PRO A 81 9.46 -34.32 0.42
CA PRO A 81 9.89 -34.13 -0.97
C PRO A 81 8.96 -33.20 -1.77
N ASP A 82 7.65 -33.25 -1.54
CA ASP A 82 6.66 -32.42 -2.22
C ASP A 82 6.77 -30.94 -1.83
N LEU A 83 7.10 -30.65 -0.57
CA LEU A 83 7.38 -29.27 -0.11
C LEU A 83 8.71 -28.75 -0.65
N VAL A 84 9.72 -29.61 -0.80
CA VAL A 84 10.96 -29.22 -1.47
C VAL A 84 10.68 -28.94 -2.94
N ALA A 85 9.92 -29.80 -3.62
CA ALA A 85 9.53 -29.62 -5.01
C ALA A 85 8.73 -28.34 -5.25
N SER A 86 7.94 -27.89 -4.26
CA SER A 86 7.17 -26.65 -4.32
C SER A 86 8.01 -25.37 -4.20
N THR A 87 9.30 -25.48 -3.86
CA THR A 87 10.23 -24.33 -3.88
C THR A 87 10.83 -24.06 -5.25
N ARG A 88 10.63 -24.97 -6.22
CA ARG A 88 11.05 -24.78 -7.61
C ARG A 88 10.17 -23.72 -8.28
N GLY A 89 10.79 -22.95 -9.17
CA GLY A 89 10.13 -21.88 -9.93
C GLY A 89 10.85 -20.54 -9.75
N GLU A 90 10.23 -19.48 -10.25
CA GLU A 90 10.72 -18.12 -10.12
C GLU A 90 9.90 -17.36 -9.06
N PRO A 91 10.53 -16.63 -8.13
CA PRO A 91 9.81 -15.78 -7.19
C PRO A 91 8.93 -14.75 -7.91
N LEU A 92 7.69 -14.61 -7.46
CA LEU A 92 6.71 -13.65 -7.99
C LEU A 92 6.16 -12.78 -6.86
N GLU A 93 6.19 -11.45 -7.07
CA GLU A 93 5.51 -10.49 -6.21
C GLU A 93 4.26 -9.95 -6.92
N ILE A 94 3.11 -10.05 -6.25
CA ILE A 94 1.82 -9.50 -6.70
C ILE A 94 1.43 -8.37 -5.76
N THR A 95 1.20 -7.18 -6.31
CA THR A 95 0.74 -6.00 -5.57
C THR A 95 -0.45 -5.36 -6.27
N GLY A 96 -1.28 -4.66 -5.51
CA GLY A 96 -2.47 -3.99 -6.04
C GLY A 96 -3.24 -3.27 -4.95
N VAL A 97 -4.31 -2.59 -5.35
CA VAL A 97 -5.24 -1.87 -4.46
C VAL A 97 -6.66 -2.31 -4.79
N VAL A 98 -7.44 -2.62 -3.76
CA VAL A 98 -8.87 -2.90 -3.91
C VAL A 98 -9.64 -1.60 -3.79
N TYR A 99 -10.52 -1.32 -4.76
CA TYR A 99 -11.36 -0.12 -4.77
C TYR A 99 -12.83 -0.47 -4.65
N ASP A 100 -13.61 0.41 -4.01
CA ASP A 100 -15.07 0.37 -4.06
C ASP A 100 -15.62 0.91 -5.41
N ARG A 101 -16.94 0.85 -5.58
CA ARG A 101 -17.62 1.35 -6.80
C ARG A 101 -17.51 2.87 -7.00
N ARG A 102 -17.02 3.61 -6.00
CA ARG A 102 -16.75 5.05 -6.05
C ARG A 102 -15.25 5.34 -6.18
N CYS A 103 -14.44 4.32 -6.50
CA CYS A 103 -13.00 4.42 -6.66
C CYS A 103 -12.24 4.89 -5.42
N ARG A 104 -12.74 4.50 -4.25
CA ARG A 104 -12.05 4.71 -2.98
C ARG A 104 -11.35 3.42 -2.57
N PRO A 105 -10.08 3.47 -2.10
CA PRO A 105 -9.43 2.30 -1.54
C PRO A 105 -10.28 1.67 -0.45
N LEU A 106 -10.32 0.34 -0.42
CA LEU A 106 -11.15 -0.44 0.49
C LEU A 106 -10.27 -1.22 1.46
N ALA A 107 -10.12 -0.70 2.69
CA ALA A 107 -9.43 -1.37 3.78
C ALA A 107 -10.24 -2.55 4.34
N GLY A 108 -9.56 -3.55 4.89
CA GLY A 108 -10.18 -4.72 5.52
C GLY A 108 -10.85 -5.70 4.55
N SER A 109 -10.57 -5.58 3.26
CA SER A 109 -11.02 -6.56 2.27
C SER A 109 -10.17 -7.82 2.39
N ARG A 110 -10.82 -8.97 2.60
CA ARG A 110 -10.15 -10.27 2.58
C ARG A 110 -9.89 -10.71 1.14
N ILE A 111 -8.62 -10.95 0.82
CA ILE A 111 -8.16 -11.54 -0.44
C ILE A 111 -7.56 -12.90 -0.12
N GLU A 112 -8.04 -13.94 -0.81
CA GLU A 112 -7.55 -15.30 -0.68
C GLU A 112 -6.84 -15.71 -1.98
N LEU A 113 -5.65 -16.30 -1.86
CA LEU A 113 -4.81 -16.66 -3.00
C LEU A 113 -4.32 -18.10 -2.85
N TRP A 114 -4.36 -18.84 -3.96
CA TRP A 114 -3.81 -20.19 -4.09
C TRP A 114 -3.17 -20.32 -5.47
N GLN A 115 -2.10 -21.11 -5.55
CA GLN A 115 -1.41 -21.39 -6.80
C GLN A 115 -0.97 -22.86 -6.89
N ALA A 116 -0.71 -23.31 -8.11
CA ALA A 116 0.01 -24.55 -8.35
C ALA A 116 1.52 -24.33 -8.16
N ASN A 117 2.27 -25.41 -7.96
CA ASN A 117 3.72 -25.40 -8.02
C ASN A 117 4.23 -25.34 -9.48
N ALA A 118 5.55 -25.31 -9.66
CA ALA A 118 6.18 -25.26 -10.99
C ALA A 118 5.90 -26.50 -11.90
N SER A 119 5.35 -27.58 -11.35
CA SER A 119 4.92 -28.78 -12.09
C SER A 119 3.42 -28.77 -12.42
N GLY A 120 2.68 -27.71 -12.04
CA GLY A 120 1.24 -27.60 -12.24
C GLY A 120 0.40 -28.30 -11.17
N GLU A 121 1.01 -28.70 -10.05
CA GLU A 121 0.33 -29.42 -8.98
C GLU A 121 -0.14 -28.43 -7.90
N TYR A 122 -1.44 -28.48 -7.59
CA TYR A 122 -1.96 -27.95 -6.34
C TYR A 122 -1.74 -29.00 -5.25
N GLY A 123 -1.57 -28.56 -3.99
CA GLY A 123 -1.50 -29.33 -2.73
C GLY A 123 -1.27 -30.86 -2.81
N PRO A 124 -0.26 -31.44 -2.13
CA PRO A 124 -0.16 -32.90 -2.08
C PRO A 124 -1.45 -33.51 -1.48
N PRO A 125 -1.97 -34.64 -2.01
CA PRO A 125 -3.08 -35.36 -1.40
C PRO A 125 -2.64 -35.89 -0.03
N GLN A 126 -3.01 -35.19 1.03
CA GLN A 126 -2.50 -35.43 2.38
C GLN A 126 -3.39 -36.39 3.16
N GLY A 127 -3.49 -37.65 2.72
CA GLY A 127 -3.79 -38.85 3.55
C GLY A 127 -5.08 -38.89 4.40
N SER A 128 -5.88 -37.84 4.38
CA SER A 128 -7.23 -37.71 4.90
C SER A 128 -7.93 -36.69 4.00
N ASP A 129 -9.25 -36.75 3.87
CA ASP A 129 -10.06 -35.81 3.07
C ASP A 129 -10.04 -34.35 3.61
N GLU A 130 -9.04 -34.00 4.42
CA GLU A 130 -8.87 -32.72 5.09
C GLU A 130 -7.64 -31.99 4.51
N LEU A 131 -7.90 -30.94 3.73
CA LEU A 131 -6.87 -30.02 3.26
C LEU A 131 -6.15 -29.39 4.46
N ARG A 132 -4.96 -29.88 4.82
CA ARG A 132 -4.12 -29.15 5.77
C ARG A 132 -3.75 -27.81 5.14
N CYS A 133 -4.21 -26.73 5.75
CA CYS A 133 -3.95 -25.37 5.28
C CYS A 133 -2.45 -25.12 4.97
N CYS A 134 -2.23 -24.31 3.93
CA CYS A 134 -1.03 -23.50 3.66
C CYS A 134 0.00 -24.05 2.65
N TYR A 135 -0.31 -25.08 1.85
CA TYR A 135 0.51 -25.38 0.67
C TYR A 135 0.24 -24.35 -0.44
N LEU A 136 1.19 -23.43 -0.67
CA LEU A 136 1.12 -22.40 -1.72
C LEU A 136 -0.22 -21.61 -1.73
N GLN A 137 -0.77 -21.37 -0.54
CA GLN A 137 -2.02 -20.64 -0.35
C GLN A 137 -1.94 -19.73 0.88
N GLY A 138 -2.76 -18.68 0.90
CA GLY A 138 -2.78 -17.71 1.99
C GLY A 138 -3.87 -16.67 1.82
N ALA A 139 -4.22 -16.02 2.93
CA ALA A 139 -5.18 -14.93 2.95
C ALA A 139 -4.52 -13.65 3.47
N VAL A 140 -4.95 -12.52 2.94
CA VAL A 140 -4.50 -11.18 3.35
C VAL A 140 -5.70 -10.24 3.47
N GLU A 141 -5.67 -9.36 4.46
CA GLU A 141 -6.56 -8.21 4.57
C GLU A 141 -5.88 -6.97 4.02
N THR A 142 -6.59 -6.20 3.19
CA THR A 142 -6.09 -4.93 2.66
C THR A 142 -5.87 -3.92 3.79
N ASP A 143 -4.80 -3.14 3.65
CA ASP A 143 -4.44 -2.05 4.56
C ASP A 143 -5.28 -0.79 4.32
N ALA A 144 -5.00 0.25 5.12
CA ALA A 144 -5.71 1.54 5.12
C ALA A 144 -5.12 2.55 4.12
#